data_AF-A0A4R3KH26-F1
#
_entry.id   AF-A0A4R3KH26-F1
#
_cell.length_a   1.000
_cell.length_b   1.000
_cell.length_c   1.000
_cell.angle_alpha   90.00
_cell.angle_beta   90.00
_cell.angle_gamma   90.00
#
_symmetry.space_group_name_H-M   'P 1'
#
loop_
_entity.id
_entity.type
_entity.pdbx_description
1 polymer ?
#
loop_
_entity_poly.entity_id
_entity_poly.type
_entity_poly.pdbx_seq_one_letter_code
_entity_poly.pdbx_strand_id
1 'polypeptide(L)'
;MKRKILYLAGFLLVLMLTGCISRPQKTEKLHDLEFTVMDKERVPNELKSTILENRELPFKLTYADQGYLYIAEGYGPQPKSGYSVEVTGLYETENAVYIHTNLLGPEKGEKTKDVTTYPYVVVRLEYIEKRVVFD
;
A
#
# COMPACT_ATOMS: atom_id res chain seq x y z
N MET A 1 19.70 -22.81 -48.77
CA MET A 1 18.70 -22.77 -47.68
C MET A 1 19.29 -22.93 -46.28
N LYS A 2 20.29 -23.80 -46.06
CA LYS A 2 20.93 -24.02 -44.74
C LYS A 2 21.62 -22.80 -44.12
N ARG A 3 22.26 -21.94 -44.93
CA ARG A 3 22.88 -20.67 -44.48
C ARG A 3 21.87 -19.63 -43.97
N LYS A 4 20.69 -19.52 -44.60
CA LYS A 4 19.63 -18.58 -44.19
C LYS A 4 18.97 -18.98 -42.86
N ILE A 5 18.88 -20.29 -42.60
CA ILE A 5 18.39 -20.86 -41.34
C ILE A 5 19.37 -20.53 -40.19
N LEU A 6 20.68 -20.56 -40.47
CA LEU A 6 21.71 -20.20 -39.48
C LEU A 6 21.64 -18.71 -39.08
N TYR A 7 21.37 -17.82 -40.03
CA TYR A 7 21.20 -16.38 -39.75
C TYR A 7 19.89 -16.07 -38.99
N LEU A 8 18.81 -16.81 -39.27
CA LEU A 8 17.55 -16.67 -38.54
C LEU A 8 17.67 -17.14 -37.08
N ALA A 9 18.40 -18.24 -36.84
CA ALA A 9 18.64 -18.76 -35.50
C ALA A 9 19.53 -17.82 -34.66
N GLY A 10 20.50 -17.15 -35.28
CA GLY A 10 21.34 -16.15 -34.60
C GLY A 10 20.59 -14.88 -34.18
N PHE A 11 19.61 -14.43 -34.98
CA PHE A 11 18.81 -13.25 -34.68
C PHE A 11 17.81 -13.48 -33.53
N LEU A 12 17.28 -14.70 -33.39
CA LEU A 12 16.33 -15.06 -32.33
C LEU A 12 16.99 -15.10 -30.94
N LEU A 13 18.29 -15.40 -30.86
CA LEU A 13 19.03 -15.50 -29.60
C LEU A 13 19.32 -14.12 -28.96
N VAL A 14 19.41 -13.07 -29.78
CA VAL A 14 19.72 -11.70 -29.31
C VAL A 14 18.50 -11.02 -28.65
N LEU A 15 17.28 -11.44 -29.00
CA LEU A 15 16.05 -10.87 -28.43
C LEU A 15 15.76 -11.37 -26.99
N MET A 16 16.36 -12.47 -26.55
CA MET A 16 16.16 -13.02 -25.21
C MET A 16 17.02 -12.39 -24.11
N LEU A 17 17.88 -11.41 -24.44
CA LEU A 17 18.77 -10.75 -23.47
C LEU A 17 18.25 -9.40 -22.97
N THR A 18 16.99 -9.04 -23.23
CA THR A 18 16.35 -7.88 -22.61
C THR A 18 15.92 -8.21 -21.17
N GLY A 19 16.90 -8.50 -20.32
CA GLY A 19 16.68 -8.55 -18.88
C GLY A 19 16.23 -7.18 -18.39
N CYS A 20 15.05 -7.11 -17.77
CA CYS A 20 14.66 -5.93 -17.00
C CYS A 20 15.69 -5.71 -15.90
N ILE A 21 16.56 -4.69 -16.06
CA ILE A 21 17.39 -4.19 -14.97
C ILE A 21 16.44 -3.57 -13.94
N SER A 22 16.17 -4.30 -12.86
CA SER A 22 15.60 -3.75 -11.64
C SER A 22 16.69 -2.89 -11.02
N ARG A 23 16.68 -1.58 -11.26
CA ARG A 23 17.58 -0.67 -10.52
C ARG A 23 17.21 -0.79 -9.03
N PRO A 24 18.18 -0.98 -8.12
CA PRO A 24 17.93 -0.82 -6.71
C PRO A 24 17.45 0.63 -6.51
N GLN A 25 16.16 0.77 -6.26
CA GLN A 25 15.52 2.05 -6.00
C GLN A 25 16.15 2.56 -4.70
N LYS A 26 16.73 3.77 -4.71
CA LYS A 26 17.23 4.37 -3.46
C LYS A 26 16.07 4.42 -2.47
N THR A 27 16.18 3.59 -1.43
CA THR A 27 15.24 3.46 -0.32
C THR A 27 15.58 4.40 0.84
N GLU A 28 16.58 5.28 0.66
CA GLU A 28 16.92 6.27 1.67
C GLU A 28 15.74 7.22 1.89
N LYS A 29 15.27 7.25 3.14
CA LYS A 29 14.28 8.20 3.63
C LYS A 29 14.82 9.62 3.48
N LEU A 30 14.08 10.46 2.75
CA LEU A 30 14.38 11.89 2.60
C LEU A 30 13.86 12.68 3.81
N HIS A 31 12.56 12.57 4.10
CA HIS A 31 11.92 13.21 5.25
C HIS A 31 10.57 12.55 5.57
N ASP A 32 10.09 12.76 6.80
CA ASP A 32 8.73 12.38 7.20
C ASP A 32 7.69 13.31 6.56
N LEU A 33 6.56 12.74 6.17
CA LEU A 33 5.44 13.47 5.59
C LEU A 33 4.44 13.85 6.67
N GLU A 34 3.89 15.06 6.59
CA GLU A 34 2.75 15.43 7.42
C GLU A 34 1.49 14.73 6.91
N PHE A 35 0.72 14.16 7.83
CA PHE A 35 -0.54 13.50 7.52
C PHE A 35 -1.55 13.66 8.64
N THR A 36 -2.81 13.43 8.29
CA THR A 36 -3.92 13.36 9.23
C THR A 36 -4.52 11.96 9.17
N VAL A 37 -4.66 11.30 10.33
CA VAL A 37 -5.50 10.10 10.43
C VAL A 37 -6.96 10.52 10.36
N MET A 38 -7.71 9.94 9.44
CA MET A 38 -9.08 10.35 9.13
C MET A 38 -10.10 9.64 10.02
N ASP A 39 -11.07 10.39 10.53
CA ASP A 39 -12.31 9.83 11.07
C ASP A 39 -13.08 9.08 9.97
N LYS A 40 -13.71 7.95 10.30
CA LYS A 40 -14.41 7.07 9.33
C LYS A 40 -15.58 7.78 8.63
N GLU A 41 -16.12 8.82 9.23
CA GLU A 41 -17.19 9.67 8.71
C GLU A 41 -16.68 10.71 7.71
N ARG A 42 -15.39 11.05 7.76
CA ARG A 42 -14.75 12.07 6.92
C ARG A 42 -14.01 11.49 5.73
N VAL A 43 -13.90 10.17 5.63
CA VAL A 43 -13.34 9.47 4.46
C VAL A 43 -14.24 9.72 3.24
N PRO A 44 -13.67 10.03 2.05
CA PRO A 44 -14.45 10.19 0.82
C PRO A 44 -15.38 8.99 0.55
N ASN A 45 -16.61 9.25 0.11
CA ASN A 45 -17.64 8.22 -0.04
C ASN A 45 -17.22 7.09 -0.99
N GLU A 46 -16.51 7.42 -2.07
CA GLU A 46 -16.01 6.44 -3.04
C GLU A 46 -15.00 5.50 -2.38
N LEU A 47 -13.95 6.06 -1.75
CA LEU A 47 -12.96 5.28 -0.99
C LEU A 47 -13.62 4.47 0.13
N LYS A 48 -14.59 5.03 0.85
CA LYS A 48 -15.32 4.32 1.91
C LYS A 48 -16.06 3.11 1.37
N SER A 49 -16.67 3.22 0.20
CA SER A 49 -17.38 2.11 -0.45
C SER A 49 -16.39 1.00 -0.84
N THR A 50 -15.27 1.37 -1.45
CA THR A 50 -14.20 0.42 -1.81
C THR A 50 -13.62 -0.29 -0.57
N ILE A 51 -13.41 0.43 0.54
CA ILE A 51 -12.97 -0.18 1.81
C ILE A 51 -13.97 -1.24 2.29
N LEU A 52 -15.26 -0.93 2.27
CA LEU A 52 -16.30 -1.86 2.72
C LEU A 52 -16.38 -3.12 1.84
N GLU A 53 -16.19 -2.97 0.53
CA GLU A 53 -16.14 -4.08 -0.42
C GLU A 53 -14.94 -5.01 -0.19
N ASN A 54 -13.80 -4.45 0.20
CA ASN A 54 -12.55 -5.20 0.34
C ASN A 54 -12.29 -5.73 1.76
N ARG A 55 -13.06 -5.30 2.77
CA ARG A 55 -12.76 -5.53 4.20
C ARG A 55 -12.65 -7.00 4.62
N GLU A 56 -13.23 -7.93 3.87
CA GLU A 56 -13.21 -9.36 4.22
C GLU A 56 -11.81 -9.98 4.04
N LEU A 57 -10.90 -9.27 3.37
CA LEU A 57 -9.49 -9.63 3.24
C LEU A 57 -8.60 -8.44 3.64
N PRO A 58 -7.31 -8.66 3.97
CA PRO A 58 -6.36 -7.57 4.05
C PRO A 58 -6.30 -6.79 2.73
N PHE A 59 -6.28 -5.47 2.81
CA PHE A 59 -6.29 -4.61 1.64
C PHE A 59 -5.35 -3.41 1.81
N LYS A 60 -4.87 -2.92 0.68
CA LYS A 60 -4.02 -1.72 0.54
C LYS A 60 -4.58 -0.90 -0.61
N LEU A 61 -5.04 0.32 -0.31
CA LEU A 61 -5.72 1.19 -1.27
C LEU A 61 -5.14 2.59 -1.23
N THR A 62 -5.10 3.24 -2.39
CA THR A 62 -4.78 4.66 -2.53
C THR A 62 -5.89 5.34 -3.30
N TYR A 63 -6.25 6.56 -2.90
CA TYR A 63 -7.26 7.37 -3.57
C TYR A 63 -6.77 8.81 -3.62
N ALA A 64 -6.88 9.47 -4.76
CA ALA A 64 -6.47 10.86 -4.91
C ALA A 64 -7.68 11.68 -5.32
N ASP A 65 -7.96 12.74 -4.58
CA ASP A 65 -9.06 13.66 -4.90
C ASP A 65 -8.76 15.05 -4.32
N GLN A 66 -9.18 16.10 -5.03
CA GLN A 66 -9.09 17.50 -4.61
C GLN A 66 -7.71 17.94 -4.05
N GLY A 67 -6.62 17.45 -4.65
CA GLY A 67 -5.25 17.81 -4.23
C GLY A 67 -4.76 17.07 -2.98
N TYR A 68 -5.48 16.05 -2.53
CA TYR A 68 -5.07 15.17 -1.44
C TYR A 68 -4.85 13.74 -1.93
N LEU A 69 -3.89 13.07 -1.29
CA LEU A 69 -3.70 11.63 -1.37
C LEU A 69 -4.24 10.99 -0.08
N TYR A 70 -5.07 9.98 -0.23
CA TYR A 70 -5.58 9.13 0.82
C TYR A 70 -4.95 7.75 0.69
N ILE A 71 -4.44 7.23 1.79
CA ILE A 71 -3.83 5.88 1.85
C ILE A 71 -4.59 5.10 2.90
N ALA A 72 -5.14 3.95 2.52
CA ALA A 72 -5.92 3.09 3.38
C ALA A 72 -5.32 1.69 3.45
N GLU A 73 -5.15 1.18 4.66
CA GLU A 73 -4.69 -0.18 4.91
C GLU A 73 -5.60 -0.85 5.93
N GLY A 74 -6.09 -2.05 5.58
CA GLY A 74 -6.96 -2.87 6.40
C GLY A 74 -6.40 -4.27 6.57
N TYR A 75 -6.61 -4.85 7.75
CA TYR A 75 -6.04 -6.15 8.15
C TYR A 75 -7.04 -7.31 8.08
N GLY A 76 -8.17 -7.12 7.41
CA GLY A 76 -9.22 -8.12 7.31
C GLY A 76 -9.93 -8.38 8.65
N PRO A 77 -10.67 -9.50 8.76
CA PRO A 77 -11.44 -9.84 9.95
C PRO A 77 -10.55 -10.20 11.14
N GLN A 78 -10.86 -9.61 12.31
CA GLN A 78 -10.29 -9.96 13.61
C GLN A 78 -11.37 -10.55 14.52
N PRO A 79 -11.09 -11.64 15.26
CA PRO A 79 -12.13 -12.45 15.92
C PRO A 79 -12.77 -11.80 17.15
N LYS A 80 -12.17 -10.74 17.68
CA LYS A 80 -12.63 -10.02 18.87
C LYS A 80 -12.45 -8.52 18.71
N SER A 81 -13.09 -7.74 19.58
CA SER A 81 -12.88 -6.29 19.68
C SER A 81 -11.51 -5.94 20.30
N GLY A 82 -11.10 -4.68 20.15
CA GLY A 82 -9.88 -4.13 20.75
C GLY A 82 -8.66 -4.12 19.84
N TYR A 83 -8.79 -4.59 18.60
CA TYR A 83 -7.75 -4.38 17.59
C TYR A 83 -7.80 -2.96 17.04
N SER A 84 -6.63 -2.37 16.80
CA SER A 84 -6.47 -1.05 16.16
C SER A 84 -5.31 -1.07 15.17
N VAL A 85 -5.29 -0.11 14.25
CA VAL A 85 -4.18 0.05 13.30
C VAL A 85 -3.43 1.33 13.64
N GLU A 86 -2.14 1.20 13.89
CA GLU A 86 -1.24 2.31 14.16
C GLU A 86 -0.40 2.62 12.91
N VAL A 87 -0.25 3.90 12.59
CA VAL A 87 0.67 4.36 11.54
C VAL A 87 1.99 4.70 12.21
N THR A 88 3.02 3.89 11.95
CA THR A 88 4.35 4.04 12.57
C THR A 88 5.34 4.78 11.69
N GLY A 89 5.01 4.95 10.41
CA GLY A 89 5.84 5.70 9.48
C GLY A 89 5.04 6.16 8.26
N LEU A 90 5.25 7.42 7.87
CA LEU A 90 4.86 7.92 6.56
C LEU A 90 5.96 8.87 6.09
N TYR A 91 6.71 8.46 5.07
CA TYR A 91 7.88 9.22 4.64
C TYR A 91 8.10 9.14 3.15
N GLU A 92 8.83 10.13 2.64
CA GLU A 92 9.16 10.22 1.23
C GLU A 92 10.58 9.72 0.97
N THR A 93 10.75 8.99 -0.13
CA THR A 93 12.07 8.71 -0.73
C THR A 93 12.17 9.40 -2.08
N GLU A 94 13.31 9.25 -2.76
CA GLU A 94 13.49 9.81 -4.11
C GLU A 94 12.36 9.42 -5.08
N ASN A 95 11.81 8.20 -4.94
CA ASN A 95 10.91 7.63 -5.95
C ASN A 95 9.55 7.14 -5.42
N ALA A 96 9.28 7.20 -4.12
CA ALA A 96 8.04 6.68 -3.55
C ALA A 96 7.67 7.36 -2.21
N VAL A 97 6.40 7.24 -1.85
CA VAL A 97 5.89 7.46 -0.49
C VAL A 97 5.79 6.09 0.18
N TYR A 98 6.41 5.94 1.35
CA TYR A 98 6.32 4.73 2.16
C TYR A 98 5.35 4.95 3.31
N ILE A 99 4.46 3.98 3.52
CA ILE A 99 3.63 3.89 4.71
C ILE A 99 3.95 2.59 5.44
N HIS A 100 4.09 2.72 6.76
CA HIS A 100 4.24 1.61 7.69
C HIS A 100 3.07 1.61 8.64
N THR A 101 2.39 0.47 8.75
CA THR A 101 1.31 0.29 9.71
C THR A 101 1.48 -0.99 10.51
N ASN A 102 0.98 -0.97 11.74
CA ASN A 102 0.96 -2.12 12.63
C ASN A 102 -0.46 -2.40 13.09
N LEU A 103 -0.85 -3.67 13.08
CA LEU A 103 -2.04 -4.14 13.76
C LEU A 103 -1.72 -4.34 15.25
N LEU A 104 -2.27 -3.48 16.09
CA LEU A 104 -2.20 -3.61 17.53
C LEU A 104 -3.37 -4.46 18.03
N GLY A 105 -3.04 -5.47 18.84
CA GLY A 105 -4.05 -6.22 19.58
C GLY A 105 -4.55 -5.47 20.80
N PRO A 106 -5.65 -5.94 21.42
CA PRO A 106 -6.15 -5.40 22.67
C PRO A 106 -5.08 -5.41 23.77
N GLU A 107 -5.08 -4.39 24.61
CA GLU A 107 -4.13 -4.27 25.70
C GLU A 107 -4.29 -5.41 26.73
N LYS A 108 -3.21 -5.69 27.47
CA LYS A 108 -3.25 -6.72 28.50
C LYS A 108 -4.26 -6.34 29.59
N GLY A 109 -5.33 -7.11 29.69
CA GLY A 109 -6.42 -6.86 30.66
C GLY A 109 -7.56 -5.99 30.11
N GLU A 110 -7.48 -5.56 28.84
CA GLU A 110 -8.60 -4.92 28.16
C GLU A 110 -9.80 -5.89 28.06
N LYS A 111 -11.00 -5.38 28.36
CA LYS A 111 -12.22 -6.15 28.17
C LYS A 111 -12.58 -6.19 26.69
N THR A 112 -12.45 -7.36 26.08
CA THR A 112 -12.84 -7.59 24.68
C THR A 112 -14.19 -8.30 24.57
N LYS A 113 -14.83 -8.16 23.41
CA LYS A 113 -16.02 -8.91 23.02
C LYS A 113 -15.68 -9.86 21.88
N ASP A 114 -16.24 -11.07 21.90
CA ASP A 114 -16.11 -12.04 20.82
C ASP A 114 -17.04 -11.65 19.67
N VAL A 115 -16.58 -10.67 18.89
CA VAL A 115 -17.26 -10.15 17.71
C VAL A 115 -16.23 -9.89 16.62
N THR A 116 -16.55 -10.33 15.40
CA THR A 116 -15.69 -10.06 14.25
C THR A 116 -15.63 -8.55 13.99
N THR A 117 -14.42 -8.01 13.97
CA THR A 117 -14.14 -6.60 13.65
C THR A 117 -13.24 -6.48 12.43
N TYR A 118 -13.20 -5.30 11.82
CA TYR A 118 -12.44 -5.04 10.60
C TYR A 118 -11.58 -3.79 10.82
N PRO A 119 -10.42 -3.90 11.49
CA PRO A 119 -9.54 -2.78 11.75
C PRO A 119 -8.88 -2.30 10.45
N TYR A 120 -8.95 -0.99 10.22
CA TYR A 120 -8.30 -0.30 9.13
C TYR A 120 -7.95 1.12 9.55
N VAL A 121 -6.97 1.71 8.87
CA VAL A 121 -6.63 3.13 8.98
C VAL A 121 -6.78 3.80 7.61
N VAL A 122 -7.13 5.09 7.62
CA VAL A 122 -7.03 5.95 6.45
C VAL A 122 -6.24 7.18 6.86
N VAL A 123 -5.15 7.46 6.16
CA VAL A 123 -4.41 8.71 6.30
C VAL A 123 -4.66 9.61 5.10
N ARG A 124 -4.67 10.92 5.33
CA ARG A 124 -4.74 11.95 4.31
C ARG A 124 -3.48 12.81 4.39
N LEU A 125 -2.87 13.05 3.25
CA LEU A 125 -1.73 13.94 3.06
C LEU A 125 -1.95 14.78 1.79
N GLU A 126 -1.14 15.83 1.61
CA GLU A 126 -1.12 16.56 0.34
C GLU A 126 -0.76 15.60 -0.81
N TYR A 127 -1.31 15.85 -1.99
CA TYR A 127 -1.04 15.01 -3.15
C TYR A 127 0.42 15.09 -3.56
N ILE A 128 1.06 13.93 -3.65
CA ILE A 128 2.43 13.76 -4.13
C ILE A 128 2.37 12.84 -5.33
N GLU A 129 2.94 13.26 -6.46
CA GLU A 129 2.99 12.46 -7.69
C GLU A 129 4.08 11.37 -7.62
N LYS A 130 3.93 10.48 -6.64
CA LYS A 130 4.81 9.33 -6.40
C LYS A 130 3.97 8.11 -6.11
N ARG A 131 4.50 6.94 -6.46
CA ARG A 131 3.87 5.67 -6.07
C ARG A 131 3.89 5.52 -4.56
N VAL A 132 2.85 4.89 -4.01
CA VAL A 132 2.81 4.48 -2.61
C VAL A 132 3.33 3.06 -2.48
N VAL A 133 4.20 2.84 -1.50
CA VAL A 133 4.72 1.55 -1.09
C VAL A 133 4.26 1.29 0.34
N PHE A 134 3.65 0.12 0.56
CA PHE A 134 3.17 -0.32 1.86
C PHE A 134 4.12 -1.38 2.37
N ASP A 135 4.87 -1.06 3.43
CA ASP A 135 5.93 -1.89 3.99
C ASP A 135 5.51 -2.48 5.35
#